data_AF-A0A1J3E2R1-F1
#
_entry.id   AF-A0A1J3E2R1-F1
#
_cell.length_a   1.000
_cell.length_b   1.000
_cell.length_c   1.000
_cell.angle_alpha   90.00
_cell.angle_beta   90.00
_cell.angle_gamma   90.00
#
_symmetry.space_group_name_H-M   'P 1'
#
loop_
_entity.id
_entity.type
_entity.pdbx_description
1 polymer ?
#
loop_
_entity_poly.entity_id
_entity_poly.type
_entity_poly.pdbx_seq_one_letter_code
_entity_poly.pdbx_strand_id
1 'polypeptide(L)'
;SFDGPGEGVSGLAHLASIKFLTLRLVPSDHGLLSPRVRVEMLQQAFDACDSLLETTRQIWKKSMIHVMPWLRPEVMTSEAKYETESIVKETEGSMVMGDETLDSSKQSRFDAAAFYEAIKPSKMDAMLEDDITDLLPELRPYQRR
;
A
#
# COMPACT_ATOMS: atom_id res chain seq x y z
N SER A 1 -25.44 -1.63 0.99
CA SER A 1 -24.67 -2.66 0.26
C SER A 1 -23.20 -2.30 0.37
N PHE A 2 -22.30 -3.27 0.54
CA PHE A 2 -20.84 -3.01 0.52
C PHE A 2 -20.33 -3.03 -0.92
N ASP A 3 -19.42 -2.11 -1.24
CA ASP A 3 -18.78 -2.01 -2.57
C ASP A 3 -17.54 -2.90 -2.64
N GLY A 4 -17.76 -4.22 -2.74
CA GLY A 4 -16.67 -5.20 -2.74
C GLY A 4 -17.07 -6.57 -3.27
N PRO A 5 -16.09 -7.41 -3.65
CA PRO A 5 -16.34 -8.77 -4.10
C PRO A 5 -17.02 -9.58 -3.00
N GLY A 6 -17.95 -10.47 -3.36
CA GLY A 6 -18.74 -11.25 -2.39
C GLY A 6 -17.88 -12.08 -1.41
N GLU A 7 -16.74 -12.59 -1.87
CA GLU A 7 -15.77 -13.30 -1.02
C GLU A 7 -15.08 -12.36 -0.03
N GLY A 8 -14.76 -11.13 -0.44
CA GLY A 8 -14.20 -10.10 0.42
C GLY A 8 -15.19 -9.64 1.49
N VAL A 9 -16.46 -9.41 1.13
CA VAL A 9 -17.51 -9.04 2.07
C VAL A 9 -17.78 -10.17 3.07
N SER A 10 -17.84 -11.41 2.61
CA SER A 10 -18.02 -12.59 3.47
C SER A 10 -16.81 -12.81 4.37
N GLY A 11 -15.60 -12.61 3.84
CA GLY A 11 -14.35 -12.66 4.59
C GLY A 11 -14.29 -11.58 5.68
N LEU A 12 -14.76 -10.37 5.38
CA LEU A 12 -14.83 -9.26 6.33
C LEU A 12 -15.79 -9.59 7.48
N ALA A 13 -16.98 -10.10 7.16
CA ALA A 13 -17.95 -10.54 8.16
C ALA A 13 -17.38 -11.65 9.06
N HIS A 14 -16.66 -12.62 8.48
CA HIS A 14 -16.00 -13.68 9.24
C HIS A 14 -14.89 -13.13 10.15
N LEU A 15 -14.02 -12.25 9.66
CA LEU A 15 -12.95 -11.66 10.48
C LEU A 15 -13.50 -10.76 11.60
N ALA A 16 -14.63 -10.08 11.36
CA ALA A 16 -15.31 -9.30 12.37
C ALA A 16 -15.95 -10.19 13.45
N SER A 17 -16.53 -11.34 13.09
CA SER A 17 -17.17 -12.25 14.05
C SER A 17 -16.16 -12.89 15.01
N ILE A 18 -14.94 -13.16 14.54
CA ILE A 18 -13.83 -13.64 15.38
C ILE A 18 -13.01 -12.51 16.02
N LYS A 19 -13.47 -11.25 15.93
CA LYS A 19 -12.83 -10.07 16.54
C LYS A 19 -11.40 -9.82 16.08
N PHE A 20 -11.08 -10.15 14.83
CA PHE A 20 -9.80 -9.76 14.20
C PHE A 20 -9.89 -8.37 13.58
N LEU A 21 -11.07 -8.02 13.07
CA LEU A 21 -11.37 -6.71 12.49
C LEU A 21 -12.55 -6.06 13.22
N THR A 22 -12.58 -4.74 13.22
CA THR A 22 -13.75 -3.94 13.63
C THR A 22 -14.05 -2.87 12.58
N LEU A 23 -15.29 -2.42 12.55
CA LEU A 23 -15.80 -1.41 11.60
C LEU A 23 -16.11 -0.13 12.37
N ARG A 24 -15.54 0.99 11.91
CA ARG A 24 -15.78 2.31 12.48
C ARG A 24 -16.36 3.22 11.42
N LEU A 25 -17.48 3.86 11.73
CA LEU A 25 -18.06 4.88 10.86
C LEU A 25 -17.13 6.09 10.80
N VAL A 26 -16.81 6.54 9.59
CA VAL A 26 -16.06 7.78 9.36
C VAL A 26 -17.09 8.89 9.17
N PRO A 27 -17.06 9.96 9.99
CA PRO A 27 -17.90 11.13 9.77
C PRO A 27 -17.57 11.72 8.40
N SER A 28 -18.58 11.93 7.56
CA SER A 28 -18.44 12.59 6.26
C SER A 28 -19.14 13.94 6.32
N ASP A 29 -18.46 14.99 5.87
CA ASP A 29 -19.03 16.34 5.76
C ASP A 29 -20.11 16.41 4.66
N HIS A 30 -20.11 15.46 3.72
CA HIS A 30 -21.05 15.37 2.60
C HIS A 30 -22.23 14.42 2.87
N GLY A 31 -22.97 14.63 3.96
CA GLY A 31 -24.25 13.96 4.22
C GLY A 31 -24.24 12.41 4.30
N LEU A 32 -25.40 11.81 4.61
CA LEU A 32 -25.55 10.38 4.91
C LEU A 32 -25.76 9.48 3.67
N LEU A 33 -25.64 9.99 2.45
CA LEU A 33 -26.02 9.25 1.24
C LEU A 33 -25.08 8.08 0.93
N SER A 34 -23.81 8.16 1.37
CA SER A 34 -22.82 7.08 1.27
C SER A 34 -21.89 7.08 2.49
N PRO A 35 -22.28 6.42 3.60
CA PRO A 35 -21.44 6.38 4.80
C PRO A 35 -20.14 5.63 4.53
N ARG A 36 -19.00 6.29 4.77
CA ARG A 36 -17.68 5.65 4.72
C ARG A 36 -17.44 4.87 6.01
N VAL A 37 -16.94 3.65 5.87
CA VAL A 37 -16.61 2.78 6.99
C VAL A 37 -15.13 2.46 6.93
N ARG A 38 -14.44 2.74 8.02
CA ARG A 38 -13.05 2.35 8.24
C ARG A 38 -13.00 0.97 8.85
N VAL A 39 -12.06 0.15 8.36
CA VAL A 39 -11.75 -1.15 8.94
C VAL A 39 -10.51 -1.00 9.81
N GLU A 40 -10.61 -1.40 11.06
CA GLU A 40 -9.48 -1.38 12.02
C GLU A 40 -9.11 -2.83 12.38
N MET A 41 -7.80 -3.12 12.44
CA MET A 41 -7.29 -4.41 12.92
C MET A 41 -7.19 -4.39 14.45
N LEU A 42 -7.69 -5.45 15.08
CA LEU A 42 -7.63 -5.62 16.54
C LEU A 42 -6.37 -6.38 16.95
N GLN A 43 -5.93 -6.17 18.20
CA GLN A 43 -4.74 -6.81 18.75
C GLN A 43 -4.77 -8.34 18.64
N GLN A 44 -5.96 -8.94 18.79
CA GLN A 44 -6.18 -10.38 18.67
C GLN A 44 -5.74 -10.96 17.32
N ALA A 45 -5.82 -10.18 16.24
CA ALA A 45 -5.35 -10.61 14.94
C ALA A 45 -3.81 -10.77 14.89
N PHE A 46 -3.09 -9.96 15.66
CA PHE A 46 -1.64 -10.04 15.79
C PHE A 46 -1.22 -11.14 16.76
N ASP A 47 -1.90 -11.29 17.89
CA ASP A 47 -1.65 -12.37 18.86
C ASP A 47 -1.83 -13.76 18.18
N ALA A 48 -2.81 -13.88 17.28
CA ALA A 48 -3.03 -15.09 16.49
C ALA A 48 -1.93 -15.37 15.44
N CYS A 49 -1.15 -14.36 15.07
CA CYS A 49 0.03 -14.51 14.21
C CYS A 49 1.26 -14.96 14.98
N ASP A 50 1.35 -14.79 16.30
CA ASP A 50 2.49 -15.32 17.06
C ASP A 50 2.52 -16.86 17.04
N SER A 51 1.38 -17.52 16.78
CA SER A 51 1.31 -18.96 16.45
C SER A 51 1.54 -19.25 14.95
N LEU A 52 2.23 -18.39 14.19
CA LEU A 52 2.48 -18.55 12.74
C LEU A 52 3.17 -19.85 12.34
N LEU A 53 3.87 -20.49 13.29
CA LEU A 53 4.50 -21.80 13.11
C LEU A 53 3.47 -22.95 13.04
N GLU A 54 2.21 -22.72 13.41
CA GLU A 54 1.13 -23.65 13.15
C GLU A 54 0.67 -23.55 11.70
N THR A 55 1.20 -24.46 10.88
CA THR A 55 0.84 -24.73 9.48
C THR A 55 -0.56 -25.35 9.34
N THR A 56 -1.41 -25.25 10.36
CA THR A 56 -2.80 -25.69 10.27
C THR A 56 -3.58 -24.76 9.33
N ARG A 57 -4.48 -25.32 8.53
CA ARG A 57 -5.36 -24.59 7.61
C ARG A 57 -6.38 -23.78 8.40
N GLN A 58 -5.95 -22.63 8.91
CA GLN A 58 -6.81 -21.69 9.63
C GLN A 58 -7.73 -20.95 8.65
N ILE A 59 -9.05 -21.06 8.85
CA ILE A 59 -10.06 -20.46 7.95
C ILE A 59 -9.92 -18.94 7.87
N TRP A 60 -9.53 -18.29 8.98
CA TRP A 60 -9.32 -16.85 9.03
C TRP A 60 -8.21 -16.37 8.09
N LYS A 61 -7.18 -17.18 7.82
CA LYS A 61 -6.10 -16.84 6.87
C LYS A 61 -6.67 -16.68 5.46
N LYS A 62 -7.60 -17.56 5.06
CA LYS A 62 -8.30 -17.45 3.77
C LYS A 62 -9.13 -16.16 3.72
N SER A 63 -9.89 -15.87 4.76
CA SER A 63 -10.66 -14.62 4.83
C SER A 63 -9.77 -13.38 4.75
N MET A 64 -8.61 -13.39 5.42
CA MET A 64 -7.62 -12.31 5.36
C MET A 64 -7.11 -12.09 3.92
N ILE A 65 -6.80 -13.18 3.20
CA ILE A 65 -6.35 -13.12 1.79
C ILE A 65 -7.39 -12.48 0.87
N HIS A 66 -8.69 -12.71 1.11
CA HIS A 66 -9.75 -12.12 0.28
C HIS A 66 -10.08 -10.66 0.68
N VAL A 67 -9.89 -10.29 1.95
CA VAL A 67 -10.20 -8.94 2.45
C VAL A 67 -9.05 -7.97 2.16
N MET A 68 -7.81 -8.36 2.39
CA MET A 68 -6.66 -7.43 2.33
C MET A 68 -6.48 -6.73 0.97
N PRO A 69 -6.64 -7.39 -0.19
CA PRO A 69 -6.54 -6.71 -1.49
C PRO A 69 -7.65 -5.69 -1.74
N TRP A 70 -8.76 -5.81 -1.02
CA TRP A 70 -9.92 -4.91 -1.13
C TRP A 70 -9.78 -3.67 -0.24
N LEU A 71 -9.01 -3.77 0.86
CA LEU A 71 -8.80 -2.65 1.77
C LEU A 71 -7.72 -1.70 1.24
N ARG A 72 -7.99 -0.39 1.35
CA ARG A 72 -7.00 0.65 1.08
C ARG A 72 -6.37 1.08 2.41
N PRO A 73 -5.05 0.90 2.60
CA PRO A 73 -4.38 1.35 3.82
C PRO A 73 -4.37 2.88 3.85
N GLU A 74 -4.91 3.46 4.92
CA GLU A 74 -4.84 4.91 5.17
C GLU A 74 -3.58 5.23 5.98
N VAL A 75 -2.72 6.07 5.42
CA VAL A 75 -1.52 6.56 6.10
C VAL A 75 -1.92 7.71 7.02
N MET A 76 -2.08 7.41 8.31
CA MET A 76 -2.35 8.40 9.36
C MET A 76 -1.02 8.94 9.90
N THR A 77 -0.17 9.50 9.04
CA THR A 77 1.01 10.22 9.51
C THR A 77 0.57 11.63 9.90
N SER A 78 0.86 12.03 11.15
CA SER A 78 0.86 13.44 11.52
C SER A 78 1.77 14.19 10.54
N GLU A 79 1.23 15.22 9.90
CA GLU A 79 1.76 16.11 8.85
C GLU A 79 3.19 16.67 9.11
N ALA A 80 3.79 16.39 10.26
CA ALA A 80 5.04 16.99 10.72
C ALA A 80 6.34 16.40 10.12
N LYS A 81 6.30 15.30 9.35
CA LYS A 81 7.52 14.68 8.79
C LYS A 81 7.76 14.92 7.31
N TYR A 82 6.69 15.18 6.58
CA TYR A 82 6.75 15.54 5.17
C TYR A 82 5.89 16.77 5.07
N GLU A 83 6.52 17.92 4.90
CA GLU A 83 5.91 19.23 4.67
C GLU A 83 5.21 19.19 3.31
N THR A 84 4.19 18.33 3.18
CA THR A 84 3.44 18.08 1.97
C THR A 84 2.03 18.52 2.26
N GLU A 85 1.76 19.76 1.90
CA GLU A 85 0.47 20.40 2.00
C GLU A 85 -0.58 19.55 1.27
N SER A 86 -1.39 18.81 2.02
CA SER A 86 -2.71 18.31 1.63
C SER A 86 -2.89 17.74 0.20
N ILE A 87 -2.15 16.70 -0.20
CA ILE A 87 -2.60 15.80 -1.31
C ILE A 87 -3.66 14.82 -0.77
N VAL A 88 -4.71 15.35 -0.15
CA VAL A 88 -5.88 14.56 0.29
C VAL A 88 -7.14 15.04 -0.44
N LYS A 89 -7.08 16.17 -1.16
CA LYS A 89 -8.26 16.73 -1.85
C LYS A 89 -8.44 16.36 -3.32
N GLU A 90 -7.53 15.62 -3.96
CA GLU A 90 -7.65 15.32 -5.41
C GLU A 90 -7.40 13.83 -5.76
N THR A 91 -8.01 12.91 -5.02
CA THR A 91 -8.17 11.52 -5.52
C THR A 91 -9.62 11.05 -5.46
N GLU A 92 -10.54 12.01 -5.50
CA GLU A 92 -11.96 11.82 -5.81
C GLU A 92 -12.23 12.39 -7.21
N GLY A 93 -11.70 11.73 -8.24
CA GLY A 93 -11.82 12.24 -9.61
C GLY A 93 -11.17 11.38 -10.68
N SER A 94 -11.22 10.06 -10.57
CA SER A 94 -10.90 9.19 -11.72
C SER A 94 -11.54 7.80 -11.57
N MET A 95 -12.87 7.78 -11.43
CA MET A 95 -13.67 6.68 -11.95
C MET A 95 -14.16 7.10 -13.33
N VAL A 96 -13.39 6.79 -14.38
CA VAL A 96 -13.87 6.91 -15.75
C VAL A 96 -14.34 5.52 -16.17
N MET A 97 -15.64 5.29 -16.02
CA MET A 97 -16.40 4.34 -16.84
C MET A 97 -17.09 5.18 -17.91
N GLY A 98 -16.76 4.96 -19.18
CA GLY A 98 -17.48 5.53 -20.31
C GLY A 98 -16.56 6.04 -21.42
N ASP A 99 -16.38 5.18 -22.42
CA ASP A 99 -16.17 5.47 -23.84
C ASP A 99 -16.07 6.96 -24.25
N GLU A 100 -14.86 7.50 -24.22
CA GLU A 100 -14.51 8.71 -24.97
C GLU A 100 -13.14 8.51 -25.59
N THR A 101 -13.13 8.53 -26.92
CA THR A 101 -11.96 8.41 -27.78
C THR A 101 -11.05 9.62 -27.58
N LEU A 102 -10.26 9.60 -26.52
CA LEU A 102 -9.15 10.52 -26.32
C LEU A 102 -7.86 9.76 -26.62
N ASP A 103 -7.29 10.07 -27.77
CA ASP A 103 -5.94 9.68 -28.20
C ASP A 103 -4.91 10.09 -27.12
N SER A 104 -4.77 9.29 -26.07
CA SER A 104 -3.67 9.36 -25.09
C SER A 104 -2.44 8.57 -25.56
N SER A 105 -2.43 8.16 -26.83
CA SER A 105 -1.41 7.34 -27.51
C SER A 105 -0.02 7.98 -27.63
N LYS A 106 0.21 9.14 -27.01
CA LYS A 106 1.54 9.76 -26.90
C LYS A 106 2.02 9.91 -25.46
N GLN A 107 1.68 8.95 -24.60
CA GLN A 107 2.59 8.65 -23.49
C GLN A 107 3.88 8.13 -24.13
N SER A 108 4.85 9.03 -24.30
CA SER A 108 6.24 8.69 -24.64
C SER A 108 6.62 7.48 -23.80
N ARG A 109 6.74 6.30 -24.44
CA ARG A 109 7.10 5.06 -23.73
C ARG A 109 8.33 5.36 -22.88
N PHE A 110 8.23 5.14 -21.57
CA PHE A 110 9.34 5.31 -20.68
C PHE A 110 10.49 4.40 -21.14
N ASP A 111 11.55 5.00 -21.63
CA ASP A 111 12.74 4.29 -22.05
C ASP A 111 13.61 4.04 -20.82
N ALA A 112 13.40 2.88 -20.22
CA ALA A 112 14.18 2.43 -19.07
C ALA A 112 15.68 2.40 -19.38
N ALA A 113 16.09 2.04 -20.61
CA ALA A 113 17.50 1.94 -20.95
C ALA A 113 18.15 3.33 -21.00
N ALA A 114 17.50 4.30 -21.63
CA ALA A 114 17.97 5.69 -21.64
C ALA A 114 18.02 6.29 -20.23
N PHE A 115 17.02 6.00 -19.40
CA PHE A 115 17.00 6.44 -18.01
C PHE A 115 18.16 5.84 -17.21
N TYR A 116 18.37 4.53 -17.29
CA TYR A 116 19.46 3.87 -16.56
C TYR A 116 20.84 4.36 -17.00
N GLU A 117 21.08 4.60 -18.28
CA GLU A 117 22.35 5.18 -18.74
C GLU A 117 22.53 6.64 -18.29
N ALA A 118 21.45 7.43 -18.17
CA ALA A 118 21.53 8.81 -17.70
C ALA A 118 21.86 8.93 -16.21
N ILE A 119 21.45 7.97 -15.38
CA ILE A 119 21.70 7.96 -13.93
C ILE A 119 22.89 7.07 -13.51
N LYS A 120 23.49 6.35 -14.46
CA LYS A 120 24.62 5.46 -14.21
C LYS A 120 25.84 6.30 -13.79
N PRO A 121 26.44 6.03 -12.62
CA PRO A 121 27.67 6.69 -12.22
C PRO A 121 28.74 6.55 -13.31
N SER A 122 29.48 7.62 -13.58
CA SER A 122 30.50 7.58 -14.62
C SER A 122 31.66 6.68 -14.17
N LYS A 123 32.30 5.99 -15.12
CA LYS A 123 33.44 5.11 -14.78
C LYS A 123 34.67 5.87 -14.24
N MET A 124 34.66 7.20 -14.36
CA MET A 124 35.73 8.09 -13.94
C MET A 124 35.40 8.87 -12.67
N ASP A 125 34.21 8.70 -12.10
CA ASP A 125 33.85 9.30 -10.82
C ASP A 125 34.70 8.72 -9.69
N ALA A 126 35.01 9.57 -8.71
CA ALA A 126 35.73 9.17 -7.52
C ALA A 126 34.93 8.08 -6.78
N MET A 127 35.61 7.02 -6.37
CA MET A 127 35.00 6.00 -5.51
C MET A 127 34.63 6.64 -4.17
N LEU A 128 33.53 6.19 -3.56
CA LEU A 128 33.19 6.61 -2.20
C LEU A 128 34.36 6.31 -1.26
N GLU A 129 34.91 7.35 -0.64
CA GLU A 129 36.12 7.30 0.19
C GLU A 129 35.87 6.79 1.62
N ASP A 130 34.63 6.48 1.96
CA ASP A 130 34.26 6.15 3.33
C ASP A 130 34.22 4.64 3.57
N ASP A 131 35.15 4.20 4.41
CA ASP A 131 35.06 2.97 5.18
C ASP A 131 33.91 3.16 6.19
N ILE A 132 32.67 2.90 5.74
CA ILE A 132 31.49 2.96 6.61
C ILE A 132 31.63 1.82 7.60
N THR A 133 32.16 2.16 8.77
CA THR A 133 32.79 1.26 9.75
C THR A 133 31.82 0.23 10.35
N ASP A 134 30.51 0.42 10.17
CA ASP A 134 29.44 -0.44 10.70
C ASP A 134 28.55 -1.09 9.62
N LEU A 135 28.94 -1.03 8.33
CA LEU A 135 28.10 -1.53 7.24
C LEU A 135 28.28 -3.04 7.06
N LEU A 136 27.32 -3.82 7.58
CA LEU A 136 27.23 -5.26 7.31
C LEU A 136 26.10 -5.56 6.32
N PRO A 137 26.39 -6.20 5.17
CA PRO A 137 27.69 -6.67 4.66
C PRO A 137 28.54 -5.59 3.93
N GLU A 138 29.87 -5.78 3.91
CA GLU A 138 30.81 -4.85 3.26
C GLU A 138 30.52 -4.65 1.77
N LEU A 139 30.68 -3.40 1.31
CA LEU A 139 30.50 -3.03 -0.09
C LEU A 139 31.62 -3.61 -0.98
N ARG A 140 31.23 -4.40 -1.97
CA ARG A 140 32.11 -4.87 -3.05
C ARG A 140 32.59 -3.70 -3.92
N PRO A 141 33.71 -3.84 -4.66
CA PRO A 141 34.30 -2.73 -5.42
C PRO A 141 33.36 -2.04 -6.42
N TYR A 142 32.37 -2.74 -6.99
CA TYR A 142 31.39 -2.15 -7.90
C TYR A 142 30.25 -1.41 -7.19
N GLN A 143 30.06 -1.65 -5.88
CA GLN A 143 29.05 -0.99 -5.05
C GLN A 143 29.57 0.31 -4.42
N ARG A 144 30.88 0.54 -4.50
CA ARG A 144 31.56 1.77 -4.06
C ARG A 144 31.69 2.82 -5.19
N ARG A 145 31.13 2.51 -6.36
CA ARG A 145 31.09 3.38 -7.54
C ARG A 145 29.73 4.06 -7.65
#